data_AF-A0A2H0IL18-F1
#
_entry.id   AF-A0A2H0IL18-F1
#
_cell.length_a   1.000
_cell.length_b   1.000
_cell.length_c   1.000
_cell.angle_alpha   90.00
_cell.angle_beta   90.00
_cell.angle_gamma   90.00
#
_symmetry.space_group_name_H-M   'P 1'
#
loop_
_entity.id
_entity.type
_entity.pdbx_description
1 polymer ?
#
loop_
_entity_poly.entity_id
_entity_poly.type
_entity_poly.pdbx_seq_one_letter_code
_entity_poly.pdbx_strand_id
1 'polypeptide(L)'
;MLMLKILHTIILNILDRKRFMRRFEQYFWHIIGSVMHGQTSQSMHKLILTLSLFCVGYAAQAQSTLGFNLNGFLPIGELKKDSPEIWGGGFSLDIAVKLKDSPIHVGGRFDVTRYGSEVREGFHGPDLGDIRVRRNNELLGFLGFARVKPLISGNFQPYVDFLGGFNYIFTRSHYRDSAVDEPFDSFIDINDFVLSYGAGGGLEIFLNEILSLDLSFRAVRSSRANT
;
A
#
# COMPACT_ATOMS: atom_id res chain seq x y z
N MET A 1 33.73 21.58 -28.80
CA MET A 1 32.64 20.85 -29.51
C MET A 1 31.71 20.06 -28.57
N LEU A 2 32.20 19.44 -27.49
CA LEU A 2 31.39 18.68 -26.51
C LEU A 2 30.43 19.55 -25.68
N MET A 3 30.87 20.74 -25.26
CA MET A 3 30.06 21.68 -24.45
C MET A 3 28.81 22.19 -25.17
N LEU A 4 28.89 22.39 -26.50
CA LEU A 4 27.77 22.88 -27.31
C LEU A 4 26.66 21.84 -27.45
N LYS A 5 27.02 20.54 -27.52
CA LYS A 5 26.06 19.42 -27.55
C LYS A 5 25.32 19.28 -26.21
N ILE A 6 26.02 19.44 -25.09
CA ILE A 6 25.41 19.38 -23.75
C ILE A 6 24.41 20.53 -23.56
N LEU A 7 24.80 21.75 -23.93
CA LEU A 7 23.93 22.92 -23.83
C LEU A 7 22.69 22.80 -24.74
N HIS A 8 22.87 22.28 -25.96
CA HIS A 8 21.78 22.05 -26.90
C HIS A 8 20.79 20.99 -26.39
N THR A 9 21.28 19.87 -25.83
CA THR A 9 20.43 18.83 -25.23
C THR A 9 19.67 19.35 -24.02
N ILE A 10 20.28 20.17 -23.16
CA ILE A 10 19.62 20.79 -22.01
C ILE A 10 18.51 21.76 -22.45
N ILE A 11 18.77 22.60 -23.46
CA ILE A 11 17.80 23.56 -23.98
C ILE A 11 16.61 22.85 -24.64
N LEU A 12 16.85 21.79 -25.41
CA LEU A 12 15.79 20.97 -26.01
C LEU A 12 14.93 20.29 -24.92
N ASN A 13 15.54 19.75 -23.87
CA ASN A 13 14.82 19.15 -22.74
C ASN A 13 13.97 20.18 -21.97
N ILE A 14 14.47 21.41 -21.81
CA ILE A 14 13.74 22.50 -21.13
C ILE A 14 12.58 23.01 -22.00
N LEU A 15 12.76 23.11 -23.31
CA LEU A 15 11.72 23.53 -24.25
C LEU A 15 10.60 22.49 -24.35
N ASP A 16 10.95 21.20 -24.36
CA ASP A 16 9.98 20.12 -24.37
C ASP A 16 9.18 20.07 -23.06
N ARG A 17 9.85 20.31 -21.92
CA ARG A 17 9.23 20.46 -20.60
C ARG A 17 8.21 21.60 -20.55
N LYS A 18 8.52 22.78 -21.08
CA LYS A 18 7.57 23.93 -21.12
C LYS A 18 6.39 23.66 -22.06
N ARG A 19 6.64 22.98 -23.18
CA ARG A 19 5.61 22.66 -24.17
C ARG A 19 4.66 21.57 -23.66
N PHE A 20 5.18 20.57 -22.96
CA PHE A 20 4.40 19.53 -22.27
C PHE A 20 3.54 20.13 -21.16
N MET A 21 4.11 20.96 -20.28
CA MET A 21 3.38 21.59 -19.17
C MET A 21 2.25 22.50 -19.65
N ARG A 22 2.45 23.27 -20.73
CA ARG A 22 1.38 24.09 -21.34
C ARG A 22 0.24 23.26 -21.92
N ARG A 23 0.54 22.14 -22.58
CA ARG A 23 -0.49 21.23 -23.13
C ARG A 23 -1.24 20.51 -22.03
N PHE A 24 -0.55 20.11 -20.97
CA PHE A 24 -1.16 19.51 -19.79
C PHE A 24 -2.10 20.49 -19.09
N GLU A 25 -1.67 21.73 -18.86
CA GLU A 25 -2.50 22.77 -18.24
C GLU A 25 -3.78 23.02 -19.04
N GLN A 26 -3.67 23.09 -20.37
CA GLN A 26 -4.84 23.21 -21.25
C GLN A 26 -5.79 22.00 -21.16
N TYR A 27 -5.26 20.78 -21.16
CA TYR A 27 -6.07 19.57 -21.02
C TYR A 27 -6.71 19.44 -19.63
N PHE A 28 -5.97 19.79 -18.58
CA PHE A 28 -6.42 19.74 -17.20
C PHE A 28 -7.59 20.70 -16.96
N TRP A 29 -7.48 21.96 -17.39
CA TRP A 29 -8.56 22.92 -17.32
C TRP A 29 -9.78 22.51 -18.15
N HIS A 30 -9.57 21.89 -19.31
CA HIS A 30 -10.67 21.37 -20.13
C HIS A 30 -11.42 20.22 -19.45
N ILE A 31 -10.71 19.29 -18.81
CA ILE A 31 -11.30 18.18 -18.06
C ILE A 31 -12.07 18.70 -16.83
N ILE A 32 -11.49 19.61 -16.05
CA ILE A 32 -12.20 20.24 -14.91
C ILE A 32 -13.46 20.96 -15.38
N GLY A 33 -13.38 21.72 -16.47
CA GLY A 33 -14.54 22.38 -17.07
C GLY A 33 -15.65 21.40 -17.45
N SER A 34 -15.29 20.24 -18.03
CA SER A 34 -16.25 19.20 -18.42
C SER A 34 -16.90 18.47 -17.24
N VAL A 35 -16.16 18.28 -16.14
CA VAL A 35 -16.69 17.69 -14.89
C VAL A 35 -17.66 18.66 -14.20
N MET A 36 -17.34 19.96 -14.18
CA MET A 36 -18.19 21.00 -13.58
C MET A 36 -19.52 21.21 -14.34
N HIS A 37 -19.62 20.84 -15.62
CA HIS A 37 -20.83 20.99 -16.46
C HIS A 37 -21.76 19.74 -16.46
N GLY A 38 -21.58 18.78 -15.54
CA GLY A 38 -22.59 17.75 -15.29
C GLY A 38 -22.61 16.54 -16.24
N GLN A 39 -21.56 16.30 -17.04
CA GLN A 39 -21.39 15.04 -17.77
C GLN A 39 -20.59 14.03 -16.94
N THR A 40 -21.24 13.21 -16.12
CA THR A 40 -20.61 12.63 -14.93
C THR A 40 -19.88 11.30 -15.12
N SER A 41 -20.31 10.41 -16.03
CA SER A 41 -19.66 9.07 -16.13
C SER A 41 -18.42 9.06 -17.04
N GLN A 42 -18.53 9.58 -18.27
CA GLN A 42 -17.43 9.57 -19.25
C GLN A 42 -16.26 10.48 -18.84
N SER A 43 -16.53 11.59 -18.16
CA SER A 43 -15.51 12.57 -17.73
C SER A 43 -14.67 12.04 -16.57
N MET A 44 -15.24 11.22 -15.69
CA MET A 44 -14.52 10.61 -14.57
C MET A 44 -13.50 9.57 -15.03
N HIS A 45 -13.87 8.73 -16.01
CA HIS A 45 -12.93 7.78 -16.61
C HIS A 45 -11.75 8.49 -17.28
N LYS A 46 -12.01 9.60 -17.99
CA LYS A 46 -10.95 10.42 -18.61
C LYS A 46 -10.06 11.08 -17.56
N LEU A 47 -10.62 11.55 -16.46
CA LEU A 47 -9.86 12.14 -15.35
C LEU A 47 -8.94 11.11 -14.69
N ILE A 48 -9.48 9.94 -14.34
CA ILE A 48 -8.70 8.82 -13.78
C ILE A 48 -7.59 8.41 -14.75
N LEU A 49 -7.90 8.20 -16.03
CA LEU A 49 -6.91 7.81 -17.03
C LEU A 49 -5.81 8.87 -17.22
N THR A 50 -6.19 10.16 -17.19
CA THR A 50 -5.24 11.28 -17.28
C THR A 50 -4.35 11.37 -16.04
N LEU A 51 -4.92 11.21 -14.85
CA LEU A 51 -4.14 11.15 -13.60
C LEU A 51 -3.19 9.94 -13.59
N SER A 52 -3.66 8.77 -14.02
CA SER A 52 -2.83 7.56 -14.15
C SER A 52 -1.68 7.75 -15.14
N LEU A 53 -1.94 8.30 -16.33
CA LEU A 53 -0.91 8.58 -17.33
C LEU A 53 0.09 9.65 -16.85
N PHE A 54 -0.38 10.66 -16.12
CA PHE A 54 0.48 11.66 -15.51
C PHE A 54 1.41 11.04 -14.47
N CYS A 55 0.87 10.18 -13.59
CA CYS A 55 1.67 9.44 -12.61
C CYS A 55 2.74 8.56 -13.28
N VAL A 56 2.40 7.86 -14.38
CA VAL A 56 3.35 7.02 -15.13
C VAL A 56 4.44 7.88 -15.81
N GLY A 57 4.06 9.00 -16.43
CA GLY A 57 5.01 9.89 -17.10
C GLY A 57 6.02 10.54 -16.13
N TYR A 58 5.58 10.87 -14.90
CA TYR A 58 6.46 11.40 -13.86
C TYR A 58 7.37 10.32 -13.24
N ALA A 59 6.88 9.08 -13.10
CA ALA A 59 7.65 7.97 -12.55
C ALA A 59 8.82 7.55 -13.46
N ALA A 60 8.71 7.69 -14.78
CA ALA A 60 9.73 7.26 -15.76
C ALA A 60 11.09 7.98 -15.66
N GLN A 61 11.16 9.10 -14.94
CA GLN A 61 12.39 9.89 -14.74
C GLN A 61 12.79 9.97 -13.25
N ALA A 62 12.06 9.30 -12.35
CA ALA A 62 12.30 9.31 -10.91
C ALA A 62 13.03 8.03 -10.47
N GLN A 63 13.90 8.14 -9.48
CA GLN A 63 14.50 6.95 -8.85
C GLN A 63 13.38 6.20 -8.12
N SER A 64 13.05 5.00 -8.59
CA SER A 64 12.02 4.14 -8.02
C SER A 64 12.62 3.07 -7.11
N THR A 65 11.88 2.71 -6.07
CA THR A 65 12.19 1.59 -5.19
C THR A 65 11.05 0.60 -5.22
N LEU A 66 11.39 -0.69 -5.31
CA LEU A 66 10.48 -1.82 -5.15
C LEU A 66 10.97 -2.63 -3.94
N GLY A 67 10.11 -2.85 -2.96
CA GLY A 67 10.44 -3.59 -1.74
C GLY A 67 9.45 -4.72 -1.49
N PHE A 68 9.96 -5.90 -1.15
CA PHE A 68 9.16 -7.01 -0.65
C PHE A 68 9.53 -7.25 0.81
N ASN A 69 8.53 -7.33 1.68
CA ASN A 69 8.73 -7.39 3.12
C ASN A 69 8.00 -8.57 3.75
N LEU A 70 8.63 -9.17 4.76
CA LEU A 70 7.98 -10.03 5.74
C LEU A 70 7.60 -9.17 6.94
N ASN A 71 6.34 -9.20 7.37
CA ASN A 71 5.87 -8.39 8.48
C ASN A 71 5.25 -9.22 9.59
N GLY A 72 5.57 -8.86 10.83
CA GLY A 72 4.84 -9.28 12.02
C GLY A 72 3.74 -8.27 12.37
N PHE A 73 2.64 -8.76 12.92
CA PHE A 73 1.53 -7.93 13.39
C PHE A 73 1.34 -8.10 14.90
N LEU A 74 1.29 -6.99 15.62
CA LEU A 74 1.05 -6.95 17.06
C LEU A 74 -0.05 -5.92 17.35
N PRO A 75 -1.06 -6.27 18.18
CA PRO A 75 -2.13 -5.38 18.55
C PRO A 75 -1.59 -4.30 19.49
N ILE A 76 -2.07 -3.07 19.29
CA ILE A 76 -1.76 -1.90 20.11
C ILE A 76 -3.06 -1.13 20.41
N GLY A 77 -3.05 -0.26 21.41
CA GLY A 77 -4.20 0.59 21.72
C GLY A 77 -5.45 -0.19 22.17
N GLU A 78 -6.62 0.16 21.62
CA GLU A 78 -7.91 -0.51 21.93
C GLU A 78 -7.88 -1.99 21.56
N LEU A 79 -7.32 -2.35 20.39
CA LEU A 79 -7.21 -3.75 19.96
C LEU A 79 -6.39 -4.60 20.94
N LYS A 80 -5.37 -4.04 21.58
CA LYS A 80 -4.59 -4.75 22.60
C LYS A 80 -5.39 -4.97 23.89
N LYS A 81 -6.31 -4.08 24.22
CA LYS A 81 -7.18 -4.19 25.41
C LYS A 81 -8.26 -5.24 25.19
N ASP A 82 -8.86 -5.24 24.00
CA ASP A 82 -9.99 -6.10 23.67
C ASP A 82 -9.53 -7.50 23.25
N SER A 83 -8.32 -7.64 22.70
CA SER A 83 -7.78 -8.92 22.21
C SER A 83 -6.25 -8.98 22.33
N PRO A 84 -5.71 -9.07 23.57
CA PRO A 84 -4.27 -8.99 23.82
C PRO A 84 -3.45 -10.12 23.20
N GLU A 85 -4.04 -11.28 23.00
CA GLU A 85 -3.42 -12.50 22.49
C GLU A 85 -3.35 -12.59 20.97
N ILE A 86 -3.98 -11.66 20.25
CA ILE A 86 -3.92 -11.64 18.79
C ILE A 86 -2.48 -11.29 18.37
N TRP A 87 -1.93 -12.06 17.46
CA TRP A 87 -0.71 -11.75 16.74
C TRP A 87 -0.85 -12.27 15.32
N GLY A 88 -0.01 -11.79 14.42
CA GLY A 88 -0.11 -12.15 13.02
C GLY A 88 1.20 -12.04 12.28
N GLY A 89 1.13 -12.49 11.04
CA GLY A 89 2.23 -12.44 10.09
C GLY A 89 1.69 -12.22 8.69
N GLY A 90 2.51 -11.62 7.85
CA GLY A 90 2.11 -11.28 6.50
C GLY A 90 3.26 -10.87 5.62
N PHE A 91 2.87 -10.45 4.42
CA PHE A 91 3.76 -9.96 3.39
C PHE A 91 3.29 -8.60 2.93
N SER A 92 4.22 -7.75 2.53
CA SER A 92 3.89 -6.48 1.89
C SER A 92 4.80 -6.17 0.72
N LEU A 93 4.22 -5.49 -0.26
CA LEU A 93 4.89 -4.95 -1.43
C LEU A 93 4.85 -3.42 -1.36
N ASP A 94 6.02 -2.80 -1.43
CA ASP A 94 6.20 -1.36 -1.40
C ASP A 94 6.72 -0.87 -2.75
N ILE A 95 6.08 0.17 -3.30
CA ILE A 95 6.53 0.84 -4.50
C ILE A 95 6.63 2.32 -4.17
N ALA A 96 7.81 2.92 -4.37
CA ALA A 96 8.04 4.34 -4.10
C ALA A 96 8.80 5.01 -5.25
N VAL A 97 8.58 6.31 -5.41
CA VAL A 97 9.36 7.17 -6.30
C VAL A 97 9.92 8.35 -5.52
N LYS A 98 11.19 8.68 -5.77
CA LYS A 98 11.83 9.86 -5.20
C LYS A 98 11.32 11.13 -5.88
N LEU A 99 10.88 12.11 -5.09
CA LEU A 99 10.57 13.43 -5.61
C LEU A 99 11.88 14.13 -6.00
N LYS A 100 11.88 14.75 -7.18
CA LYS A 100 13.05 15.42 -7.74
C LYS A 100 13.63 16.43 -6.75
N ASP A 101 14.96 16.38 -6.58
CA ASP A 101 15.72 17.29 -5.72
C ASP A 101 15.19 17.37 -4.26
N SER A 102 14.57 16.29 -3.78
CA SER A 102 13.96 16.22 -2.45
C SER A 102 14.36 14.94 -1.68
N PRO A 103 14.44 14.98 -0.34
CA PRO A 103 14.57 13.80 0.51
C PRO A 103 13.28 12.97 0.59
N ILE A 104 12.19 13.44 -0.03
CA ILE A 104 10.87 12.84 0.07
C ILE A 104 10.67 11.82 -1.05
N HIS A 105 10.18 10.64 -0.67
CA HIS A 105 9.65 9.63 -1.57
C HIS A 105 8.15 9.50 -1.34
N VAL A 106 7.40 9.24 -2.41
CA VAL A 106 5.96 8.99 -2.34
C VAL A 106 5.69 7.63 -2.97
N GLY A 107 4.77 6.88 -2.38
CA GLY A 107 4.59 5.48 -2.76
C GLY A 107 3.27 4.88 -2.32
N GLY A 108 3.11 3.62 -2.66
CA GLY A 108 2.01 2.78 -2.24
C GLY A 108 2.55 1.48 -1.64
N ARG A 109 1.80 0.96 -0.67
CA ARG A 109 1.97 -0.33 -0.05
C ARG A 109 0.71 -1.16 -0.29
N PHE A 110 0.93 -2.40 -0.70
CA PHE A 110 -0.06 -3.46 -0.65
C PHE A 110 0.36 -4.48 0.40
N ASP A 111 -0.52 -4.80 1.33
CA ASP A 111 -0.23 -5.74 2.41
C ASP A 111 -1.28 -6.84 2.52
N VAL A 112 -0.80 -8.05 2.84
CA VAL A 112 -1.63 -9.22 3.10
C VAL A 112 -1.16 -9.79 4.42
N THR A 113 -2.02 -9.72 5.44
CA THR A 113 -1.69 -10.13 6.80
C THR A 113 -2.78 -11.03 7.35
N ARG A 114 -2.39 -12.19 7.90
CA ARG A 114 -3.27 -12.99 8.73
C ARG A 114 -2.95 -12.74 10.19
N TYR A 115 -3.95 -12.43 11.00
CA TYR A 115 -3.78 -12.09 12.40
C TYR A 115 -4.90 -12.69 13.24
N GLY A 116 -4.56 -13.40 14.30
CA GLY A 116 -5.54 -14.15 15.07
C GLY A 116 -6.12 -15.34 14.27
N SER A 117 -6.08 -16.51 14.89
CA SER A 117 -6.72 -17.71 14.35
C SER A 117 -7.36 -18.44 15.51
N GLU A 118 -8.63 -18.77 15.36
CA GLU A 118 -9.40 -19.52 16.33
C GLU A 118 -9.75 -20.89 15.74
N VAL A 119 -9.59 -21.94 16.54
CA VAL A 119 -10.00 -23.29 16.19
C VAL A 119 -10.97 -23.76 17.25
N ARG A 120 -12.14 -24.24 16.79
CA ARG A 120 -13.10 -24.95 17.61
C ARG A 120 -13.32 -26.34 17.02
N GLU A 121 -13.18 -27.35 17.84
CA GLU A 121 -13.41 -28.76 17.50
C GLU A 121 -14.54 -29.30 18.38
N GLY A 122 -15.35 -30.21 17.84
CA GLY A 122 -16.43 -30.86 18.56
C GLY A 122 -17.79 -30.76 17.87
N PHE A 123 -18.83 -31.09 18.63
CA PHE A 123 -20.20 -31.08 18.14
C PHE A 123 -20.73 -29.65 17.88
N HIS A 124 -21.16 -29.38 16.65
CA HIS A 124 -21.71 -28.10 16.17
C HIS A 124 -23.23 -28.17 15.90
N GLY A 125 -23.93 -29.15 16.49
CA GLY A 125 -25.38 -29.31 16.39
C GLY A 125 -25.79 -30.50 15.52
N PRO A 126 -27.09 -30.84 15.49
CA PRO A 126 -27.60 -32.01 14.77
C PRO A 126 -27.32 -31.98 13.26
N ASP A 127 -27.27 -30.78 12.67
CA ASP A 127 -27.08 -30.60 11.23
C ASP A 127 -25.61 -30.70 10.80
N LEU A 128 -24.68 -30.20 11.62
CA LEU A 128 -23.25 -30.14 11.30
C LEU A 128 -22.45 -31.28 11.93
N GLY A 129 -22.96 -31.92 12.98
CA GLY A 129 -22.27 -33.02 13.66
C GLY A 129 -20.98 -32.59 14.35
N ASP A 130 -20.05 -33.54 14.52
CA ASP A 130 -18.72 -33.29 15.07
C ASP A 130 -17.78 -32.86 13.95
N ILE A 131 -17.39 -31.59 13.96
CA ILE A 131 -16.55 -30.98 12.94
C ILE A 131 -15.57 -30.00 13.58
N ARG A 132 -14.52 -29.70 12.81
CA ARG A 132 -13.55 -28.66 13.10
C ARG A 132 -13.87 -27.40 12.33
N VAL A 133 -14.11 -26.31 13.06
CA VAL A 133 -14.25 -24.96 12.51
C VAL A 133 -12.99 -24.16 12.81
N ARG A 134 -12.32 -23.66 11.77
CA ARG A 134 -11.19 -22.72 11.90
C ARG A 134 -11.58 -21.36 11.34
N ARG A 135 -11.43 -20.32 12.15
CA ARG A 135 -11.63 -18.91 11.78
C ARG A 135 -10.30 -18.20 11.70
N ASN A 136 -10.00 -17.58 10.57
CA ASN A 136 -8.79 -16.78 10.37
C ASN A 136 -9.21 -15.33 10.12
N ASN A 137 -8.65 -14.37 10.86
CA ASN A 137 -8.82 -12.97 10.49
C ASN A 137 -7.68 -12.56 9.57
N GLU A 138 -8.07 -11.87 8.50
CA GLU A 138 -7.19 -11.47 7.41
C GLU A 138 -7.40 -9.98 7.15
N LEU A 139 -6.31 -9.31 6.77
CA LEU A 139 -6.26 -7.91 6.45
C LEU A 139 -5.58 -7.78 5.08
N LEU A 140 -6.26 -7.11 4.16
CA LEU A 140 -5.70 -6.63 2.91
C LEU A 140 -5.60 -5.12 2.97
N GLY A 141 -4.39 -4.58 3.04
CA GLY A 141 -4.17 -3.14 3.13
C GLY A 141 -3.69 -2.53 1.82
N PHE A 142 -4.21 -1.34 1.55
CA PHE A 142 -3.86 -0.50 0.42
C PHE A 142 -3.55 0.89 0.95
N LEU A 143 -2.29 1.14 1.25
CA LEU A 143 -1.84 2.36 1.93
C LEU A 143 -0.94 3.17 1.01
N GLY A 144 -1.32 4.41 0.73
CA GLY A 144 -0.38 5.41 0.23
C GLY A 144 0.58 5.82 1.35
N PHE A 145 1.82 6.17 0.99
CA PHE A 145 2.77 6.71 1.97
C PHE A 145 3.64 7.84 1.42
N ALA A 146 4.08 8.69 2.34
CA ALA A 146 5.18 9.63 2.14
C ALA A 146 6.34 9.22 3.07
N ARG A 147 7.53 9.04 2.49
CA ARG A 147 8.75 8.60 3.17
C ARG A 147 9.80 9.70 3.11
N VAL A 148 10.31 10.13 4.26
CA VAL A 148 11.41 11.10 4.35
C VAL A 148 12.71 10.35 4.62
N LYS A 149 13.67 10.47 3.71
CA LYS A 149 15.03 9.91 3.83
C LYS A 149 16.04 11.07 3.94
N PRO A 150 16.68 11.33 5.10
CA PRO A 150 17.67 12.38 5.23
C PRO A 150 18.86 12.13 4.29
N LEU A 151 19.45 13.21 3.76
CA LEU A 151 20.62 13.14 2.90
C LEU A 151 21.85 12.81 3.74
N ILE A 152 22.16 11.53 3.87
CA ILE A 152 23.37 11.05 4.54
C ILE A 152 24.19 10.21 3.57
N SER A 153 25.51 10.28 3.70
CA SER A 153 26.44 9.42 2.95
C SER A 153 26.75 8.17 3.77
N GLY A 154 26.63 6.99 3.17
CA GLY A 154 27.01 5.73 3.80
C GLY A 154 26.21 4.54 3.29
N ASN A 155 26.41 3.38 3.94
CA ASN A 155 25.74 2.13 3.59
C ASN A 155 24.43 1.91 4.35
N PHE A 156 23.96 2.90 5.10
CA PHE A 156 22.68 2.84 5.79
C PHE A 156 21.89 4.12 5.54
N GLN A 157 20.57 4.01 5.52
CA GLN A 157 19.65 5.09 5.22
C GLN A 157 18.44 4.98 6.15
N PRO A 158 18.39 5.75 7.25
CA PRO A 158 17.21 5.82 8.09
C PRO A 158 16.09 6.51 7.33
N TYR A 159 14.85 6.28 7.75
CA TYR A 159 13.70 6.96 7.19
C TYR A 159 12.53 7.03 8.17
N VAL A 160 11.61 7.94 7.88
CA VAL A 160 10.30 8.08 8.55
C VAL A 160 9.20 8.05 7.51
N ASP A 161 8.14 7.31 7.81
CA ASP A 161 6.98 7.13 6.94
C ASP A 161 5.71 7.67 7.57
N PHE A 162 4.88 8.30 6.74
CA PHE A 162 3.49 8.63 7.02
C PHE A 162 2.62 7.83 6.06
N LEU A 163 1.62 7.12 6.60
CA LEU A 163 0.76 6.22 5.85
C LEU A 163 -0.69 6.66 5.93
N GLY A 164 -1.43 6.46 4.84
CA GLY A 164 -2.87 6.67 4.78
C GLY A 164 -3.51 5.88 3.65
N GLY A 165 -4.67 5.29 3.90
CA GLY A 165 -5.38 4.49 2.91
C GLY A 165 -6.50 3.68 3.55
N PHE A 166 -6.74 2.49 3.02
CA PHE A 166 -7.84 1.63 3.45
C PHE A 166 -7.37 0.20 3.65
N ASN A 167 -7.97 -0.47 4.63
CA ASN A 167 -7.79 -1.88 4.86
C ASN A 167 -9.13 -2.58 4.66
N TYR A 168 -9.12 -3.69 3.93
CA TYR A 168 -10.22 -4.63 3.89
C TYR A 168 -9.94 -5.74 4.90
N ILE A 169 -10.73 -5.76 5.96
CA ILE A 169 -10.61 -6.73 7.05
C ILE A 169 -11.70 -7.76 6.88
N PHE A 170 -11.36 -9.04 7.01
CA PHE A 170 -12.36 -10.10 6.93
C PHE A 170 -11.98 -11.34 7.72
N THR A 171 -12.99 -12.08 8.16
CA THR A 171 -12.85 -13.36 8.82
C THR A 171 -13.28 -14.46 7.88
N ARG A 172 -12.37 -15.41 7.61
CA ARG A 172 -12.63 -16.60 6.80
C ARG A 172 -12.84 -17.80 7.70
N SER A 173 -13.99 -18.45 7.56
CA SER A 173 -14.37 -19.67 8.28
C SER A 173 -14.18 -20.88 7.39
N HIS A 174 -13.54 -21.92 7.92
CA HIS A 174 -13.30 -23.20 7.24
C HIS A 174 -13.87 -24.35 8.06
N TYR A 175 -14.69 -25.18 7.42
CA TYR A 175 -15.34 -26.33 8.02
C TYR A 175 -14.63 -27.59 7.51
N ARG A 176 -14.14 -28.41 8.43
CA ARG A 176 -13.38 -29.65 8.15
C ARG A 176 -13.87 -30.77 9.05
N ASP A 177 -13.79 -32.00 8.57
CA ASP A 177 -14.02 -33.18 9.41
C ASP A 177 -12.83 -33.42 10.36
N SER A 178 -11.60 -33.20 9.89
CA SER A 178 -10.40 -33.33 10.73
C SER A 178 -9.34 -32.25 10.47
N ALA A 179 -8.23 -32.32 11.22
CA ALA A 179 -7.10 -31.39 11.10
C ALA A 179 -6.40 -31.41 9.75
N VAL A 180 -6.38 -32.57 9.10
CA VAL A 180 -5.60 -32.85 7.89
C VAL A 180 -6.44 -32.81 6.63
N ASP A 181 -7.77 -32.83 6.78
CA ASP A 181 -8.68 -32.86 5.65
C ASP A 181 -8.84 -31.49 5.01
N GLU A 182 -9.12 -31.51 3.70
CA GLU A 182 -9.52 -30.32 2.98
C GLU A 182 -10.87 -29.82 3.50
N PRO A 183 -11.06 -28.49 3.59
CA PRO A 183 -12.34 -27.95 4.03
C PRO A 183 -13.43 -28.30 3.04
N PHE A 184 -14.51 -28.92 3.51
CA PHE A 184 -15.68 -29.20 2.69
C PHE A 184 -16.54 -27.95 2.46
N ASP A 185 -16.40 -26.94 3.34
CA ASP A 185 -17.02 -25.62 3.16
C ASP A 185 -16.11 -24.49 3.67
N SER A 186 -16.20 -23.34 3.01
CA SER A 186 -15.43 -22.14 3.31
C SER A 186 -16.17 -20.88 2.90
N PHE A 187 -16.43 -19.98 3.85
CA PHE A 187 -17.09 -18.71 3.58
C PHE A 187 -16.45 -17.54 4.34
N ILE A 188 -16.79 -16.32 3.92
CA ILE A 188 -16.42 -15.09 4.60
C ILE A 188 -17.55 -14.78 5.60
N ASP A 189 -17.22 -14.77 6.89
CA ASP A 189 -18.18 -14.62 7.98
C ASP A 189 -18.47 -13.12 8.22
N ILE A 190 -17.42 -12.35 8.46
CA ILE A 190 -17.47 -10.92 8.74
C ILE A 190 -16.48 -10.21 7.82
N ASN A 191 -16.85 -9.05 7.26
CA ASN A 191 -15.93 -8.21 6.51
C ASN A 191 -16.28 -6.72 6.58
N ASP A 192 -15.27 -5.86 6.48
CA ASP A 192 -15.47 -4.41 6.41
C ASP A 192 -14.29 -3.69 5.74
N PHE A 193 -14.56 -2.51 5.18
CA PHE A 193 -13.56 -1.55 4.72
C PHE A 193 -13.35 -0.47 5.76
N VAL A 194 -12.13 -0.39 6.29
CA VAL A 194 -11.77 0.60 7.31
C VAL A 194 -10.73 1.57 6.77
N LEU A 195 -11.00 2.87 6.93
CA LEU A 195 -10.00 3.90 6.70
C LEU A 195 -8.88 3.74 7.73
N SER A 196 -7.64 3.82 7.27
CA SER A 196 -6.45 3.56 8.08
C SER A 196 -5.38 4.63 7.84
N TYR A 197 -4.72 5.04 8.91
CA TYR A 197 -3.62 6.01 8.85
C TYR A 197 -2.58 5.67 9.91
N GLY A 198 -1.34 6.08 9.69
CA GLY A 198 -0.27 5.68 10.58
C GLY A 198 1.03 6.39 10.31
N ALA A 199 2.01 6.06 11.14
CA ALA A 199 3.38 6.50 10.96
C ALA A 199 4.35 5.38 11.37
N GLY A 200 5.57 5.48 10.90
CA GLY A 200 6.62 4.56 11.30
C GLY A 200 7.98 5.04 10.85
N GLY A 201 8.96 4.18 11.00
CA GLY A 201 10.30 4.44 10.53
C GLY A 201 11.07 3.15 10.36
N GLY A 202 12.22 3.26 9.73
CA GLY A 202 13.07 2.12 9.49
C GLY A 202 14.48 2.53 9.13
N LEU A 203 15.26 1.51 8.82
CA LEU A 203 16.65 1.59 8.44
C LEU A 203 16.87 0.68 7.24
N GLU A 204 17.20 1.28 6.11
CA GLU A 204 17.67 0.55 4.93
C GLU A 204 19.18 0.37 5.03
N ILE A 205 19.69 -0.82 4.76
CA ILE A 205 21.11 -1.15 4.72
C ILE A 205 21.44 -1.57 3.28
N PHE A 206 22.24 -0.76 2.60
CA PHE A 206 22.66 -1.02 1.22
C PHE A 206 23.67 -2.16 1.17
N LEU A 207 23.32 -3.24 0.48
CA LEU A 207 24.23 -4.36 0.23
C LEU A 207 25.04 -4.13 -1.05
N ASN A 208 24.42 -3.47 -2.04
CA ASN A 208 25.04 -2.97 -3.26
C ASN A 208 24.17 -1.83 -3.85
N GLU A 209 24.45 -1.40 -5.08
CA GLU A 209 23.74 -0.30 -5.75
C GLU A 209 22.26 -0.58 -6.06
N ILE A 210 21.84 -1.85 -6.05
CA ILE A 210 20.51 -2.30 -6.48
C ILE A 210 19.72 -2.89 -5.31
N LEU A 211 20.40 -3.56 -4.38
CA LEU A 211 19.81 -4.35 -3.29
C LEU A 211 20.10 -3.72 -1.94
N SER A 212 19.05 -3.63 -1.12
CA SER A 212 19.12 -3.23 0.28
C SER A 212 18.28 -4.14 1.16
N LEU A 213 18.64 -4.21 2.44
CA LEU A 213 17.85 -4.84 3.49
C LEU A 213 17.13 -3.75 4.27
N ASP A 214 15.81 -3.87 4.45
CA ASP A 214 15.00 -2.91 5.22
C ASP A 214 14.57 -3.53 6.56
N LEU A 215 14.80 -2.78 7.65
CA LEU A 215 14.27 -3.06 8.97
C LEU A 215 13.34 -1.93 9.38
N SER A 216 12.06 -2.22 9.59
CA SER A 216 11.06 -1.18 9.82
C SER A 216 10.06 -1.52 10.91
N PHE A 217 9.54 -0.48 11.57
CA PHE A 217 8.46 -0.54 12.53
C PHE A 217 7.41 0.52 12.21
N ARG A 218 6.13 0.15 12.27
CA ARG A 218 5.02 1.03 11.91
C ARG A 218 3.85 0.83 12.86
N ALA A 219 3.24 1.94 13.24
CA ALA A 219 1.99 1.98 13.97
C ALA A 219 0.89 2.48 13.02
N VAL A 220 -0.11 1.62 12.78
CA VAL A 220 -1.27 1.95 11.95
C VAL A 220 -2.51 1.89 12.83
N ARG A 221 -3.33 2.93 12.72
CA ARG A 221 -4.64 3.01 13.35
C ARG A 221 -5.71 2.93 12.26
N SER A 222 -6.69 2.08 12.50
CA SER A 222 -7.87 1.97 11.64
C SER A 222 -9.08 2.56 12.35
N SER A 223 -10.03 3.05 11.54
CA SER A 223 -11.39 3.34 12.00
C SER A 223 -12.07 2.07 12.51
N ARG A 224 -13.12 2.24 13.33
CA ARG A 224 -13.90 1.10 13.80
C ARG A 224 -14.62 0.46 12.63
N ALA A 225 -14.54 -0.85 12.54
CA ALA A 225 -15.39 -1.61 11.65
C ALA A 225 -16.84 -1.54 12.17
N ASN A 226 -17.78 -1.28 11.27
CA ASN A 226 -19.21 -1.33 11.54
C ASN A 226 -19.72 -2.70 11.09
N THR A 227 -19.53 -3.70 11.94
CA THR A 227 -20.02 -5.08 11.74
C THR A 227 -20.97 -5.46 12.85
#